data_AF-A0A9D5SMI0-F1
#
_entry.id   AF-A0A9D5SMI0-F1
#
_cell.length_a   1.000
_cell.length_b   1.000
_cell.length_c   1.000
_cell.angle_alpha   90.00
_cell.angle_beta   90.00
_cell.angle_gamma   90.00
#
_symmetry.space_group_name_H-M   'P 1'
#
loop_
_entity.id
_entity.type
_entity.pdbx_description
1 polymer ?
#
loop_
_entity_poly.entity_id
_entity_poly.type
_entity_poly.pdbx_seq_one_letter_code
_entity_poly.pdbx_strand_id
1 'polypeptide(L)'
;MKRIVSLALVCVMLLSLAGVLCSCDIASLVSKLTSDKYTYTDLGESYELSSIGDTSETEIVIPETYKGKPVTAIGERAFYRNFFTSVVDGEELPKITSITLPDTITTIGKEAFANNTELTTLNIPDSVTSIEVGAFYDCRSLTSINIPNGITTIKEGTFYGCSGLTEITLPDTVTVIEPNAFVKCSSLKSITLPSAVDTISYGCFEGCASLESFTITENITAICDNAFANCTSLKEITIPTTVTYLGQYVFNETSEELVVNVCYDSTPPKDWDAKWYYGMTGKALNTSTVYYTNVVEPNKEIAKELQAQIDYCNERYQELYDEIGRLNIASRPAQESGNAEAYKYYRDAINACKDEQREVLNRRSELQKQLDNCPVTNQIN
;
A
#
# COMPACT_ATOMS: atom_id res chain seq x y z
N MET A 1 10.42 -27.84 31.17
CA MET A 1 10.79 -28.94 30.21
C MET A 1 12.25 -29.43 30.24
N LYS A 2 13.30 -28.58 30.12
CA LYS A 2 14.72 -29.03 30.10
C LYS A 2 15.15 -29.94 31.26
N ARG A 3 14.66 -29.71 32.49
CA ARG A 3 14.94 -30.58 33.64
C ARG A 3 14.26 -31.96 33.54
N ILE A 4 13.06 -32.03 32.97
CA ILE A 4 12.30 -33.28 32.80
C ILE A 4 12.89 -34.09 31.63
N VAL A 5 13.23 -33.43 30.52
CA VAL A 5 13.92 -34.05 29.37
C VAL A 5 15.32 -34.53 29.77
N SER A 6 16.10 -33.73 30.52
CA SER A 6 17.39 -34.20 31.07
C SER A 6 17.23 -35.36 32.04
N LEU A 7 16.25 -35.34 32.95
CA LEU A 7 16.03 -36.44 33.90
C LEU A 7 15.56 -37.71 33.19
N ALA A 8 14.71 -37.57 32.18
CA ALA A 8 14.24 -38.68 31.34
C ALA A 8 15.37 -39.26 30.47
N LEU A 9 16.22 -38.43 29.85
CA LEU A 9 17.42 -38.87 29.13
C LEU A 9 18.42 -39.58 30.05
N VAL A 10 18.60 -39.08 31.28
CA VAL A 10 19.42 -39.75 32.30
C VAL A 10 18.81 -41.09 32.70
N CYS A 11 17.48 -41.19 32.89
CA CYS A 11 16.81 -42.46 33.15
C CYS A 11 16.93 -43.46 31.98
N VAL A 12 16.80 -43.00 30.74
CA VAL A 12 16.96 -43.84 29.55
C VAL A 12 18.41 -44.33 29.42
N MET A 13 19.39 -43.45 29.67
CA MET A 13 20.80 -43.87 29.73
C MET A 13 21.06 -44.89 30.85
N LEU A 14 20.53 -44.68 32.06
CA LEU A 14 20.68 -45.62 33.18
C LEU A 14 20.01 -46.98 32.90
N LEU A 15 18.83 -47.00 32.28
CA LEU A 15 18.14 -48.24 31.88
C LEU A 15 18.88 -48.98 30.76
N SER A 16 19.56 -48.25 29.86
CA SER A 16 20.42 -48.84 28.83
C SER A 16 21.69 -49.49 29.41
N LEU A 17 22.33 -48.82 30.38
CA LEU A 17 23.49 -49.34 31.12
C LEU A 17 23.14 -50.59 31.95
N ALA A 18 21.90 -50.70 32.40
CA ALA A 18 21.37 -51.86 33.12
C ALA A 18 20.92 -53.02 32.19
N GLY A 19 21.01 -52.86 30.85
CA GLY A 19 20.62 -53.89 29.88
C GLY A 19 19.11 -54.16 29.80
N VAL A 20 18.28 -53.24 30.28
CA VAL A 20 16.81 -53.41 30.39
C VAL A 20 16.09 -53.07 29.08
N LEU A 21 16.70 -52.28 28.20
CA LEU A 21 16.13 -51.85 26.92
C LEU A 21 17.05 -52.26 25.75
N CYS A 22 16.46 -52.71 24.63
CA CYS A 22 17.25 -52.93 23.41
C CYS A 22 17.69 -51.59 22.80
N SER A 23 18.76 -51.61 22.00
CA SER A 23 19.22 -50.44 21.25
C SER A 23 18.13 -49.83 20.34
N CYS A 24 17.23 -50.67 19.82
CA CYS A 24 16.04 -50.27 19.06
C CYS A 24 15.03 -49.43 19.88
N ASP A 25 14.75 -49.84 21.11
CA ASP A 25 13.79 -49.17 22.00
C ASP A 25 14.32 -47.83 22.49
N ILE A 26 15.65 -47.72 22.68
CA ILE A 26 16.32 -46.48 23.07
C ILE A 26 16.23 -45.44 21.95
N ALA A 27 16.50 -45.81 20.70
CA ALA A 27 16.39 -44.88 19.57
C ALA A 27 14.96 -44.36 19.39
N SER A 28 13.97 -45.24 19.52
CA SER A 28 12.54 -44.89 19.51
C SER A 28 12.17 -43.96 20.67
N LEU A 29 12.60 -44.27 21.90
CA LEU A 29 12.33 -43.43 23.07
C LEU A 29 13.02 -42.07 22.99
N VAL A 30 14.29 -42.03 22.57
CA VAL A 30 15.04 -40.79 22.39
C VAL A 30 14.36 -39.93 21.32
N SER A 31 13.93 -40.50 20.18
CA SER A 31 13.18 -39.74 19.17
C SER A 31 11.83 -39.22 19.66
N LYS A 32 11.16 -39.93 20.59
CA LYS A 32 9.94 -39.46 21.25
C LYS A 32 10.21 -38.40 22.32
N LEU A 33 11.40 -38.41 22.92
CA LEU A 33 11.87 -37.46 23.93
C LEU A 33 12.56 -36.22 23.31
N THR A 34 12.95 -36.31 22.04
CA THR A 34 13.47 -35.23 21.20
C THR A 34 12.55 -35.09 19.98
N SER A 35 11.34 -34.54 20.17
CA SER A 35 10.56 -34.11 19.01
C SER A 35 11.43 -33.16 18.19
N ASP A 36 11.59 -33.43 16.90
CA ASP A 36 12.29 -32.50 16.00
C ASP A 36 11.67 -31.11 16.21
N LYS A 37 12.53 -30.09 16.40
CA LYS A 37 12.11 -28.70 16.61
C LYS A 37 11.11 -28.24 15.55
N TYR A 38 11.21 -28.82 14.36
CA TYR A 38 10.35 -28.53 13.22
C TYR A 38 9.76 -29.84 12.70
N THR A 39 8.51 -29.80 12.27
CA THR A 39 7.92 -30.85 11.44
C THR A 39 7.90 -30.39 9.98
N TYR A 40 7.99 -31.34 9.06
CA TYR A 40 8.07 -31.06 7.63
C TYR A 40 7.13 -31.93 6.80
N THR A 41 6.56 -31.34 5.74
CA THR A 41 5.81 -32.02 4.69
C THR A 41 6.74 -32.26 3.50
N ASP A 42 6.84 -33.50 3.01
CA ASP A 42 7.61 -33.83 1.80
C ASP A 42 6.84 -33.38 0.55
N LEU A 43 7.45 -32.52 -0.27
CA LEU A 43 6.89 -32.02 -1.53
C LEU A 43 7.48 -32.73 -2.77
N GLY A 44 8.25 -33.81 -2.58
CA GLY A 44 8.99 -34.48 -3.63
C GLY A 44 10.42 -33.95 -3.74
N GLU A 45 10.65 -32.83 -4.41
CA GLU A 45 12.00 -32.26 -4.60
C GLU A 45 12.41 -31.27 -3.50
N SER A 46 11.50 -30.92 -2.60
CA SER A 46 11.71 -29.98 -1.50
C SER A 46 10.87 -30.35 -0.28
N TYR A 47 11.01 -29.58 0.79
CA TYR A 47 10.21 -29.69 2.00
C TYR A 47 9.49 -28.38 2.32
N GLU A 48 8.30 -28.50 2.90
CA GLU A 48 7.60 -27.43 3.60
C GLU A 48 7.79 -27.62 5.11
N LEU A 49 8.03 -26.54 5.85
CA LEU A 49 7.99 -26.56 7.31
C LEU A 49 6.53 -26.46 7.77
N SER A 50 5.98 -27.54 8.31
CA SER A 50 4.56 -27.66 8.64
C SER A 50 4.23 -27.13 10.03
N SER A 51 5.14 -27.26 11.00
CA SER A 51 4.98 -26.68 12.33
C SER A 51 6.31 -26.55 13.07
N ILE A 52 6.36 -25.63 14.03
CA ILE A 52 7.38 -25.62 15.08
C ILE A 52 6.86 -26.37 16.31
N GLY A 53 7.66 -27.30 16.83
CA GLY A 53 7.39 -27.97 18.11
C GLY A 53 7.62 -27.05 19.31
N ASP A 54 7.46 -27.59 20.51
CA ASP A 54 7.72 -26.86 21.75
C ASP A 54 9.20 -26.50 21.86
N THR A 55 9.53 -25.24 21.56
CA THR A 55 10.88 -24.68 21.69
C THR A 55 10.90 -23.65 22.80
N SER A 56 12.01 -23.51 23.54
CA SER A 56 12.23 -22.37 24.47
C SER A 56 12.88 -21.17 23.79
N GLU A 57 13.18 -21.27 22.50
CA GLU A 57 13.89 -20.23 21.75
C GLU A 57 12.93 -19.10 21.36
N THR A 58 13.40 -17.87 21.52
CA THR A 58 12.70 -16.64 21.13
C THR A 58 13.14 -16.17 19.75
N GLU A 59 14.33 -16.55 19.31
CA GLU A 59 14.89 -16.25 18.00
C GLU A 59 14.97 -17.57 17.21
N ILE A 60 14.25 -17.63 16.09
CA ILE A 60 14.14 -18.86 15.30
C ILE A 60 14.90 -18.70 13.99
N VAL A 61 15.80 -19.65 13.68
CA VAL A 61 16.46 -19.73 12.37
C VAL A 61 15.96 -20.97 11.65
N ILE A 62 15.32 -20.76 10.49
CA ILE A 62 14.81 -21.84 9.66
C ILE A 62 15.95 -22.41 8.80
N PRO A 63 16.16 -23.74 8.78
CA PRO A 63 17.24 -24.32 8.00
C PRO A 63 16.94 -24.24 6.50
N GLU A 64 17.96 -23.95 5.69
CA GLU A 64 17.87 -23.96 4.22
C GLU A 64 17.51 -25.34 3.65
N THR A 65 17.89 -26.42 4.34
CA THR A 65 17.69 -27.80 3.88
C THR A 65 17.20 -28.72 4.99
N TYR A 66 16.41 -29.72 4.60
CA TYR A 66 16.02 -30.86 5.42
C TYR A 66 16.25 -32.15 4.63
N LYS A 67 16.94 -33.12 5.23
CA LYS A 67 17.32 -34.40 4.58
C LYS A 67 17.99 -34.23 3.20
N GLY A 68 18.80 -33.18 3.05
CA GLY A 68 19.55 -32.89 1.81
C GLY A 68 18.74 -32.26 0.69
N LYS A 69 17.46 -31.92 0.92
CA LYS A 69 16.61 -31.18 -0.02
C LYS A 69 16.29 -29.79 0.54
N PRO A 70 16.05 -28.78 -0.31
CA PRO A 70 15.74 -27.42 0.14
C PRO A 70 14.41 -27.37 0.91
N VAL A 71 14.34 -26.50 1.92
CA VAL A 71 13.09 -26.10 2.56
C VAL A 71 12.57 -24.89 1.80
N THR A 72 11.44 -25.03 1.11
CA THR A 72 10.96 -24.04 0.13
C THR A 72 9.65 -23.36 0.52
N ALA A 73 9.02 -23.78 1.61
CA ALA A 73 7.75 -23.21 2.05
C ALA A 73 7.62 -23.21 3.57
N ILE A 74 6.92 -22.21 4.08
CA ILE A 74 6.37 -22.20 5.43
C ILE A 74 4.89 -22.59 5.31
N GLY A 75 4.50 -23.71 5.91
CA GLY A 75 3.17 -24.29 5.75
C GLY A 75 2.07 -23.50 6.46
N GLU A 76 0.83 -23.90 6.18
CA GLU A 76 -0.35 -23.36 6.87
C GLU A 76 -0.16 -23.47 8.39
N ARG A 77 -0.30 -22.32 9.07
CA ARG A 77 -0.26 -22.22 10.54
C ARG A 77 1.03 -22.75 11.19
N ALA A 78 2.15 -22.81 10.45
CA ALA A 78 3.39 -23.41 10.94
C ALA A 78 3.95 -22.77 12.24
N PHE A 79 3.76 -21.46 12.41
CA PHE A 79 4.10 -20.68 13.59
C PHE A 79 2.86 -20.11 14.30
N TYR A 80 1.66 -20.57 13.95
CA TYR A 80 0.42 -20.03 14.50
C TYR A 80 0.39 -20.17 16.03
N ARG A 81 -0.02 -19.12 16.74
CA ARG A 81 -0.24 -19.16 18.20
C ARG A 81 -1.73 -19.05 18.52
N ASN A 82 -2.28 -19.96 19.33
CA ASN A 82 -3.66 -19.79 19.82
C ASN A 82 -3.67 -18.85 21.03
N PHE A 83 -4.58 -17.86 21.03
CA PHE A 83 -4.85 -16.99 22.19
C PHE A 83 -5.19 -17.76 23.49
N PHE A 84 -5.71 -18.99 23.38
CA PHE A 84 -6.16 -19.79 24.53
C PHE A 84 -5.10 -20.78 25.04
N THR A 85 -4.06 -21.08 24.27
CA THR A 85 -3.05 -22.08 24.64
C THR A 85 -1.74 -21.44 25.07
N SER A 86 -1.77 -20.16 25.48
CA SER A 86 -0.60 -19.50 26.07
C SER A 86 -0.06 -20.24 27.28
N VAL A 87 -0.77 -21.24 27.82
CA VAL A 87 -0.32 -22.10 28.90
C VAL A 87 -0.43 -23.57 28.47
N VAL A 88 0.72 -24.25 28.34
CA VAL A 88 0.79 -25.72 28.28
C VAL A 88 1.39 -26.18 29.60
N ASP A 89 0.69 -27.02 30.34
CA ASP A 89 1.14 -27.53 31.66
C ASP A 89 1.55 -26.46 32.70
N GLY A 90 0.96 -25.27 32.62
CA GLY A 90 1.21 -24.18 33.58
C GLY A 90 2.38 -23.25 33.22
N GLU A 91 3.06 -23.46 32.09
CA GLU A 91 4.12 -22.55 31.61
C GLU A 91 3.71 -21.78 30.35
N GLU A 92 4.05 -20.49 30.32
CA GLU A 92 3.75 -19.62 29.20
C GLU A 92 4.53 -20.07 27.96
N LEU A 93 3.85 -20.27 26.81
CA LEU A 93 4.56 -20.56 25.57
C LEU A 93 5.54 -19.42 25.27
N PRO A 94 6.80 -19.73 24.96
CA PRO A 94 7.82 -18.71 24.77
C PRO A 94 7.49 -17.85 23.57
N LYS A 95 7.64 -16.56 23.81
CA LYS A 95 7.33 -15.46 22.91
C LYS A 95 8.41 -15.40 21.82
N ILE A 96 8.06 -15.79 20.60
CA ILE A 96 8.96 -15.64 19.45
C ILE A 96 9.06 -14.16 19.12
N THR A 97 10.29 -13.62 19.15
CA THR A 97 10.59 -12.22 18.89
C THR A 97 11.17 -11.99 17.49
N SER A 98 11.84 -12.99 16.91
CA SER A 98 12.40 -12.92 15.56
C SER A 98 12.42 -14.28 14.87
N ILE A 99 12.27 -14.26 13.55
CA ILE A 99 12.38 -15.45 12.69
C ILE A 99 13.26 -15.08 11.49
N THR A 100 14.28 -15.90 11.22
CA THR A 100 15.16 -15.81 10.05
C THR A 100 14.74 -16.87 9.04
N LEU A 101 14.25 -16.42 7.88
CA LEU A 101 13.90 -17.26 6.75
C LEU A 101 15.09 -17.41 5.79
N PRO A 102 15.38 -18.61 5.29
CA PRO A 102 16.40 -18.81 4.26
C PRO A 102 15.91 -18.34 2.88
N ASP A 103 16.84 -17.99 2.01
CA ASP A 103 16.54 -17.59 0.62
C ASP A 103 15.93 -18.71 -0.24
N THR A 104 15.85 -19.93 0.28
CA THR A 104 15.14 -21.04 -0.36
C THR A 104 13.63 -20.94 -0.26
N ILE A 105 13.09 -20.11 0.66
CA ILE A 105 11.64 -19.97 0.85
C ILE A 105 11.01 -19.24 -0.33
N THR A 106 10.00 -19.86 -0.92
CA THR A 106 9.23 -19.33 -2.05
C THR A 106 7.78 -19.03 -1.69
N THR A 107 7.26 -19.65 -0.63
CA THR A 107 5.84 -19.58 -0.22
C THR A 107 5.72 -19.42 1.29
N ILE A 108 4.87 -18.48 1.72
CA ILE A 108 4.42 -18.33 3.11
C ILE A 108 2.92 -18.67 3.16
N GLY A 109 2.60 -19.77 3.84
CA GLY A 109 1.28 -20.37 3.89
C GLY A 109 0.26 -19.61 4.74
N LYS A 110 -1.00 -20.05 4.64
CA LYS A 110 -2.14 -19.40 5.30
C LYS A 110 -1.91 -19.33 6.80
N GLU A 111 -2.11 -18.15 7.39
CA GLU A 111 -1.94 -17.91 8.82
C GLU A 111 -0.58 -18.38 9.39
N ALA A 112 0.46 -18.48 8.54
CA ALA A 112 1.74 -19.09 8.90
C ALA A 112 2.34 -18.49 10.16
N PHE A 113 2.27 -17.18 10.35
CA PHE A 113 2.80 -16.45 11.50
C PHE A 113 1.70 -15.81 12.36
N ALA A 114 0.44 -16.17 12.16
CA ALA A 114 -0.66 -15.51 12.86
C ALA A 114 -0.55 -15.64 14.39
N ASN A 115 -0.91 -14.56 15.08
CA ASN A 115 -0.89 -14.35 16.53
C ASN A 115 0.50 -14.43 17.18
N ASN A 116 1.60 -14.28 16.43
CA ASN A 116 2.91 -14.05 17.04
C ASN A 116 2.99 -12.59 17.52
N THR A 117 2.31 -12.29 18.63
CA THR A 117 2.11 -10.92 19.13
C THR A 117 3.39 -10.20 19.54
N GLU A 118 4.50 -10.93 19.68
CA GLU A 118 5.80 -10.44 20.18
C GLU A 118 6.86 -10.45 19.06
N LEU A 119 6.51 -10.93 17.86
CA LEU A 119 7.39 -10.89 16.69
C LEU A 119 7.59 -9.43 16.29
N THR A 120 8.82 -8.93 16.41
CA THR A 120 9.13 -7.51 16.14
C THR A 120 9.64 -7.29 14.73
N THR A 121 10.42 -8.23 14.21
CA THR A 121 11.02 -8.16 12.87
C THR A 121 10.95 -9.51 12.16
N LEU A 122 10.70 -9.46 10.86
CA LEU A 122 10.77 -10.59 9.95
C LEU A 122 11.21 -10.09 8.58
N ASN A 123 12.36 -10.57 8.12
CA ASN A 123 12.80 -10.33 6.75
C ASN A 123 12.20 -11.41 5.83
N ILE A 124 11.40 -11.00 4.86
CA ILE A 124 10.88 -11.90 3.82
C ILE A 124 11.93 -11.95 2.68
N PRO A 125 12.46 -13.14 2.33
CA PRO A 125 13.42 -13.26 1.24
C PRO A 125 12.84 -12.85 -0.12
N ASP A 126 13.69 -12.33 -1.02
CA ASP A 126 13.29 -11.91 -2.37
C ASP A 126 12.78 -13.06 -3.26
N SER A 127 13.10 -14.30 -2.89
CA SER A 127 12.62 -15.52 -3.55
C SER A 127 11.15 -15.85 -3.25
N VAL A 128 10.53 -15.18 -2.28
CA VAL A 128 9.11 -15.38 -1.95
C VAL A 128 8.23 -14.81 -3.06
N THR A 129 7.37 -15.68 -3.60
CA THR A 129 6.43 -15.37 -4.70
C THR A 129 4.98 -15.52 -4.27
N SER A 130 4.70 -16.10 -3.10
CA SER A 130 3.35 -16.14 -2.52
C SER A 130 3.34 -15.92 -1.01
N ILE A 131 2.44 -15.05 -0.55
CA ILE A 131 2.08 -14.85 0.86
C ILE A 131 0.58 -15.05 0.96
N GLU A 132 0.16 -16.04 1.76
CA GLU A 132 -1.23 -16.46 1.84
C GLU A 132 -2.07 -15.66 2.83
N VAL A 133 -3.38 -15.90 2.79
CA VAL A 133 -4.41 -15.28 3.64
C VAL A 133 -3.98 -15.28 5.11
N GLY A 134 -4.08 -14.12 5.77
CA GLY A 134 -3.81 -14.00 7.20
C GLY A 134 -2.39 -14.33 7.64
N ALA A 135 -1.39 -14.40 6.74
CA ALA A 135 -0.04 -14.87 7.08
C ALA A 135 0.58 -14.17 8.31
N PHE A 136 0.30 -12.89 8.54
CA PHE A 136 0.77 -12.10 9.69
C PHE A 136 -0.37 -11.58 10.58
N TYR A 137 -1.54 -12.22 10.54
CA TYR A 137 -2.70 -11.82 11.34
C TYR A 137 -2.34 -11.68 12.83
N ASP A 138 -2.68 -10.57 13.48
CA ASP A 138 -2.42 -10.24 14.89
C ASP A 138 -0.92 -10.32 15.30
N CYS A 139 0.02 -10.08 14.37
CA CYS A 139 1.45 -9.85 14.68
C CYS A 139 1.66 -8.45 15.29
N ARG A 140 1.14 -8.24 16.49
CA ARG A 140 0.98 -6.91 17.12
C ARG A 140 2.26 -6.11 17.36
N SER A 141 3.40 -6.77 17.54
CA SER A 141 4.69 -6.09 17.78
C SER A 141 5.51 -5.87 16.50
N LEU A 142 5.04 -6.34 15.34
CA LEU A 142 5.75 -6.21 14.08
C LEU A 142 5.76 -4.74 13.66
N THR A 143 6.93 -4.10 13.64
CA THR A 143 7.03 -2.65 13.41
C THR A 143 7.20 -2.26 11.94
N SER A 144 7.86 -3.12 11.17
CA SER A 144 8.04 -2.96 9.73
C SER A 144 8.15 -4.32 9.06
N ILE A 145 7.77 -4.37 7.79
CA ILE A 145 7.92 -5.55 6.94
C ILE A 145 8.14 -5.11 5.50
N ASN A 146 9.10 -5.74 4.82
CA ASN A 146 9.35 -5.51 3.39
C ASN A 146 8.62 -6.58 2.58
N ILE A 147 7.86 -6.17 1.57
CA ILE A 147 7.17 -7.08 0.66
C ILE A 147 8.03 -7.27 -0.59
N PRO A 148 8.45 -8.50 -0.92
CA PRO A 148 9.37 -8.72 -2.03
C PRO A 148 8.69 -8.53 -3.39
N ASN A 149 9.48 -8.17 -4.40
CA ASN A 149 9.00 -7.88 -5.77
C ASN A 149 8.28 -9.06 -6.44
N GLY A 150 8.43 -10.29 -5.93
CA GLY A 150 7.71 -11.47 -6.42
C GLY A 150 6.21 -11.48 -6.10
N ILE A 151 5.72 -10.58 -5.24
CA ILE A 151 4.32 -10.55 -4.78
C ILE A 151 3.45 -9.68 -5.68
N THR A 152 2.34 -10.26 -6.16
CA THR A 152 1.35 -9.53 -6.98
C THR A 152 0.07 -9.18 -6.24
N THR A 153 -0.18 -9.82 -5.10
CA THR A 153 -1.43 -9.70 -4.33
C THR A 153 -1.13 -9.68 -2.84
N ILE A 154 -1.64 -8.67 -2.13
CA ILE A 154 -1.75 -8.70 -0.67
C ILE A 154 -3.10 -9.33 -0.34
N LYS A 155 -3.08 -10.53 0.23
CA LYS A 155 -4.29 -11.33 0.43
C LYS A 155 -5.11 -10.90 1.64
N GLU A 156 -6.31 -11.46 1.74
CA GLU A 156 -7.26 -11.14 2.79
C GLU A 156 -6.61 -11.25 4.17
N GLY A 157 -6.73 -10.17 4.94
CA GLY A 157 -6.26 -10.11 6.33
C GLY A 157 -4.77 -10.33 6.55
N THR A 158 -3.90 -10.27 5.52
CA THR A 158 -2.47 -10.58 5.64
C THR A 158 -1.80 -9.83 6.81
N PHE A 159 -2.15 -8.57 7.07
CA PHE A 159 -1.65 -7.76 8.19
C PHE A 159 -2.73 -7.32 9.17
N TYR A 160 -3.89 -7.97 9.17
CA TYR A 160 -4.97 -7.65 10.12
C TYR A 160 -4.43 -7.67 11.55
N GLY A 161 -4.66 -6.64 12.34
CA GLY A 161 -4.27 -6.58 13.75
C GLY A 161 -2.77 -6.42 13.99
N CYS A 162 -1.95 -6.14 12.97
CA CYS A 162 -0.55 -5.74 13.13
C CYS A 162 -0.45 -4.33 13.73
N SER A 163 -0.87 -4.18 14.99
CA SER A 163 -1.08 -2.89 15.64
C SER A 163 0.18 -2.03 15.78
N GLY A 164 1.35 -2.67 15.82
CA GLY A 164 2.65 -2.02 15.92
C GLY A 164 3.28 -1.64 14.58
N LEU A 165 2.67 -2.02 13.45
CA LEU A 165 3.19 -1.74 12.12
C LEU A 165 3.14 -0.24 11.86
N THR A 166 4.29 0.42 11.76
CA THR A 166 4.37 1.88 11.56
C THR A 166 4.52 2.28 10.11
N GLU A 167 5.15 1.42 9.30
CA GLU A 167 5.44 1.63 7.89
C GLU A 167 5.38 0.29 7.14
N ILE A 168 4.97 0.37 5.87
CA ILE A 168 5.06 -0.73 4.93
C ILE A 168 5.32 -0.17 3.54
N THR A 169 6.24 -0.79 2.81
CA THR A 169 6.48 -0.50 1.40
C THR A 169 5.92 -1.64 0.57
N LEU A 170 5.02 -1.31 -0.36
CA LEU A 170 4.49 -2.26 -1.34
C LEU A 170 5.27 -2.12 -2.64
N PRO A 171 5.72 -3.22 -3.27
CA PRO A 171 6.39 -3.16 -4.56
C PRO A 171 5.40 -2.82 -5.67
N ASP A 172 5.89 -2.24 -6.76
CA ASP A 172 5.08 -1.87 -7.94
C ASP A 172 4.40 -3.08 -8.62
N THR A 173 4.86 -4.30 -8.31
CA THR A 173 4.29 -5.56 -8.80
C THR A 173 2.97 -5.92 -8.14
N VAL A 174 2.63 -5.32 -6.99
CA VAL A 174 1.33 -5.53 -6.34
C VAL A 174 0.24 -4.83 -7.15
N THR A 175 -0.72 -5.63 -7.60
CA THR A 175 -1.86 -5.19 -8.41
C THR A 175 -3.19 -5.28 -7.66
N VAL A 176 -3.26 -6.12 -6.62
CA VAL A 176 -4.48 -6.36 -5.85
C VAL A 176 -4.17 -6.31 -4.35
N ILE A 177 -5.01 -5.60 -3.61
CA ILE A 177 -5.05 -5.63 -2.14
C ILE A 177 -6.45 -6.09 -1.75
N GLU A 178 -6.54 -7.30 -1.22
CA GLU A 178 -7.79 -7.94 -0.84
C GLU A 178 -8.41 -7.34 0.44
N PRO A 179 -9.68 -7.68 0.75
CA PRO A 179 -10.36 -7.18 1.93
C PRO A 179 -9.56 -7.35 3.23
N ASN A 180 -9.76 -6.40 4.13
CA ASN A 180 -9.23 -6.44 5.50
C ASN A 180 -7.70 -6.52 5.63
N ALA A 181 -6.93 -6.29 4.56
CA ALA A 181 -5.49 -6.51 4.54
C ALA A 181 -4.72 -5.78 5.66
N PHE A 182 -5.12 -4.55 6.03
CA PHE A 182 -4.47 -3.72 7.04
C PHE A 182 -5.41 -3.27 8.17
N VAL A 183 -6.51 -4.00 8.41
CA VAL A 183 -7.45 -3.67 9.50
C VAL A 183 -6.69 -3.63 10.83
N LYS A 184 -6.92 -2.61 11.66
CA LYS A 184 -6.32 -2.45 13.00
C LYS A 184 -4.79 -2.40 12.99
N CYS A 185 -4.16 -2.02 11.87
CA CYS A 185 -2.78 -1.53 11.86
C CYS A 185 -2.71 -0.14 12.50
N SER A 186 -3.01 -0.06 13.81
CA SER A 186 -3.30 1.19 14.51
C SER A 186 -2.14 2.17 14.57
N SER A 187 -0.89 1.72 14.42
CA SER A 187 0.30 2.56 14.35
C SER A 187 0.74 2.94 12.95
N LEU A 188 0.07 2.47 11.89
CA LEU A 188 0.43 2.76 10.51
C LEU A 188 0.16 4.23 10.21
N LYS A 189 1.22 4.98 9.90
CA LYS A 189 1.13 6.44 9.72
C LYS A 189 0.89 6.87 8.29
N SER A 190 1.43 6.11 7.34
CA SER A 190 1.31 6.34 5.91
C SER A 190 1.50 5.02 5.17
N ILE A 191 0.90 4.95 3.99
CA ILE A 191 1.10 3.88 3.02
C ILE A 191 0.91 4.46 1.62
N THR A 192 1.75 4.05 0.69
CA THR A 192 1.62 4.40 -0.73
C THR A 192 1.12 3.18 -1.48
N LEU A 193 -0.01 3.32 -2.19
CA LEU A 193 -0.50 2.26 -3.05
C LEU A 193 0.28 2.21 -4.37
N PRO A 194 0.66 1.03 -4.86
CA PRO A 194 1.20 0.85 -6.20
C PRO A 194 0.25 1.38 -7.27
N SER A 195 0.80 1.88 -8.38
CA SER A 195 0.00 2.45 -9.46
C SER A 195 -0.95 1.45 -10.11
N ALA A 196 -0.68 0.15 -10.06
CA ALA A 196 -1.54 -0.86 -10.67
C ALA A 196 -2.79 -1.21 -9.84
N VAL A 197 -2.91 -0.73 -8.60
CA VAL A 197 -4.07 -0.96 -7.75
C VAL A 197 -5.23 -0.07 -8.19
N ASP A 198 -6.40 -0.67 -8.42
CA ASP A 198 -7.61 0.03 -8.91
C ASP A 198 -8.74 0.15 -7.88
N THR A 199 -8.60 -0.51 -6.72
CA THR A 199 -9.66 -0.63 -5.73
C THR A 199 -9.09 -0.59 -4.32
N ILE A 200 -9.70 0.22 -3.44
CA ILE A 200 -9.50 0.15 -1.99
C ILE A 200 -10.58 -0.77 -1.42
N SER A 201 -10.19 -1.99 -1.07
CA SER A 201 -11.10 -3.08 -0.69
C SER A 201 -11.84 -2.87 0.64
N TYR A 202 -12.85 -3.70 0.88
CA TYR A 202 -13.65 -3.70 2.11
C TYR A 202 -12.75 -3.69 3.35
N GLY A 203 -12.96 -2.72 4.25
CA GLY A 203 -12.25 -2.59 5.51
C GLY A 203 -10.73 -2.44 5.37
N CYS A 204 -10.18 -2.18 4.18
CA CYS A 204 -8.74 -2.34 3.93
C CYS A 204 -7.85 -1.62 4.95
N PHE A 205 -8.22 -0.42 5.38
CA PHE A 205 -7.53 0.38 6.40
C PHE A 205 -8.39 0.67 7.63
N GLU A 206 -9.44 -0.13 7.88
CA GLU A 206 -10.30 0.07 9.05
C GLU A 206 -9.49 0.03 10.35
N GLY A 207 -9.57 1.06 11.20
CA GLY A 207 -8.87 1.10 12.48
C GLY A 207 -7.38 1.41 12.38
N CYS A 208 -6.90 1.90 11.23
CA CYS A 208 -5.58 2.51 11.09
C CYS A 208 -5.55 3.89 11.79
N ALA A 209 -5.66 3.87 13.12
CA ALA A 209 -5.91 5.05 13.94
C ALA A 209 -4.83 6.14 13.84
N SER A 210 -3.59 5.80 13.46
CA SER A 210 -2.48 6.74 13.28
C SER A 210 -2.30 7.24 11.84
N LEU A 211 -3.14 6.81 10.89
CA LEU A 211 -3.05 7.23 9.49
C LEU A 211 -3.46 8.70 9.35
N GLU A 212 -2.49 9.60 9.15
CA GLU A 212 -2.74 11.05 9.15
C GLU A 212 -3.19 11.59 7.78
N SER A 213 -2.70 10.98 6.71
CA SER A 213 -3.00 11.35 5.33
C SER A 213 -2.97 10.09 4.45
N PHE A 214 -3.76 10.10 3.38
CA PHE A 214 -3.80 9.02 2.40
C PHE A 214 -3.96 9.62 0.99
N THR A 215 -3.07 9.24 0.07
CA THR A 215 -3.16 9.67 -1.33
C THR A 215 -3.92 8.63 -2.13
N ILE A 216 -5.08 8.99 -2.65
CA ILE A 216 -5.82 8.18 -3.62
C ILE A 216 -5.24 8.48 -5.00
N THR A 217 -4.68 7.46 -5.66
CA THR A 217 -4.05 7.60 -6.99
C THR A 217 -5.11 7.62 -8.09
N GLU A 218 -4.73 8.12 -9.27
CA GLU A 218 -5.61 8.22 -10.45
C GLU A 218 -6.15 6.88 -10.98
N ASN A 219 -5.54 5.76 -10.61
CA ASN A 219 -6.00 4.44 -11.04
C ASN A 219 -7.12 3.88 -10.15
N ILE A 220 -7.35 4.46 -8.97
CA ILE A 220 -8.42 4.01 -8.08
C ILE A 220 -9.77 4.41 -8.65
N THR A 221 -10.62 3.41 -8.86
CA THR A 221 -12.00 3.55 -9.37
C THR A 221 -13.07 3.26 -8.32
N ALA A 222 -12.72 2.54 -7.26
CA ALA A 222 -13.64 2.12 -6.21
C ALA A 222 -13.00 2.17 -4.82
N ILE A 223 -13.76 2.69 -3.85
CA ILE A 223 -13.44 2.65 -2.42
C ILE A 223 -14.58 1.92 -1.73
N CYS A 224 -14.32 0.75 -1.17
CA CYS A 224 -15.33 -0.15 -0.64
C CYS A 224 -15.69 0.12 0.82
N ASP A 225 -16.72 -0.57 1.31
CA ASP A 225 -17.30 -0.32 2.62
C ASP A 225 -16.24 -0.38 3.74
N ASN A 226 -16.37 0.52 4.72
CA ASN A 226 -15.47 0.64 5.88
C ASN A 226 -13.99 0.88 5.57
N ALA A 227 -13.60 1.19 4.32
CA ALA A 227 -12.21 1.26 3.91
C ALA A 227 -11.31 2.12 4.82
N PHE A 228 -11.83 3.22 5.38
CA PHE A 228 -11.14 4.11 6.33
C PHE A 228 -11.91 4.28 7.65
N ALA A 229 -12.82 3.36 7.99
CA ALA A 229 -13.56 3.46 9.24
C ALA A 229 -12.59 3.43 10.44
N ASN A 230 -12.84 4.18 11.50
CA ASN A 230 -11.96 4.28 12.68
C ASN A 230 -10.53 4.82 12.40
N CYS A 231 -10.29 5.46 11.25
CA CYS A 231 -9.05 6.23 11.00
C CYS A 231 -9.12 7.59 11.71
N THR A 232 -8.94 7.58 13.03
CA THR A 232 -9.19 8.74 13.90
C THR A 232 -8.17 9.87 13.77
N SER A 233 -6.98 9.62 13.21
CA SER A 233 -5.98 10.67 12.93
C SER A 233 -6.04 11.23 11.51
N LEU A 234 -6.91 10.71 10.63
CA LEU A 234 -6.99 11.15 9.24
C LEU A 234 -7.53 12.58 9.20
N LYS A 235 -6.72 13.50 8.68
CA LYS A 235 -7.04 14.94 8.65
C LYS A 235 -7.61 15.39 7.32
N GLU A 236 -7.09 14.83 6.22
CA GLU A 236 -7.47 15.24 4.88
C GLU A 236 -7.41 14.03 3.94
N ILE A 237 -8.40 13.94 3.05
CA ILE A 237 -8.40 12.99 1.94
C ILE A 237 -9.05 13.61 0.71
N THR A 238 -8.41 13.41 -0.44
CA THR A 238 -8.90 13.89 -1.73
C THR A 238 -9.36 12.71 -2.58
N ILE A 239 -10.63 12.73 -2.95
CA ILE A 239 -11.28 11.74 -3.80
C ILE A 239 -11.24 12.25 -5.25
N PRO A 240 -10.43 11.66 -6.14
CA PRO A 240 -10.29 12.09 -7.52
C PRO A 240 -11.53 11.74 -8.36
N THR A 241 -11.63 12.34 -9.55
CA THR A 241 -12.73 12.11 -10.51
C THR A 241 -12.82 10.66 -11.00
N THR A 242 -11.76 9.88 -10.83
CA THR A 242 -11.68 8.48 -11.24
C THR A 242 -12.48 7.56 -10.33
N VAL A 243 -12.75 7.98 -9.09
CA VAL A 243 -13.56 7.21 -8.13
C VAL A 243 -15.03 7.27 -8.50
N THR A 244 -15.56 6.16 -8.99
CA THR A 244 -16.95 6.00 -9.41
C THR A 244 -17.81 5.27 -8.37
N TYR A 245 -17.19 4.59 -7.41
CA TYR A 245 -17.86 3.88 -6.32
C TYR A 245 -17.28 4.26 -4.95
N LEU A 246 -18.17 4.63 -4.03
CA LEU A 246 -17.89 4.87 -2.62
C LEU A 246 -18.85 3.98 -1.80
N GLY A 247 -18.28 3.02 -1.08
CA GLY A 247 -18.99 2.05 -0.27
C GLY A 247 -19.58 2.66 1.00
N GLN A 248 -20.29 1.87 1.79
CA GLN A 248 -20.92 2.32 3.03
C GLN A 248 -19.90 2.52 4.16
N TYR A 249 -20.12 3.52 5.02
CA TYR A 249 -19.32 3.75 6.24
C TYR A 249 -17.81 3.93 5.99
N VAL A 250 -17.40 4.36 4.80
CA VAL A 250 -15.99 4.54 4.41
C VAL A 250 -15.24 5.40 5.42
N PHE A 251 -15.86 6.47 5.89
CA PHE A 251 -15.28 7.39 6.89
C PHE A 251 -16.01 7.32 8.25
N ASN A 252 -16.61 6.17 8.59
CA ASN A 252 -17.28 6.05 9.88
C ASN A 252 -16.27 6.13 11.04
N GLU A 253 -16.56 6.90 12.09
CA GLU A 253 -15.69 7.07 13.26
C GLU A 253 -14.26 7.57 12.94
N THR A 254 -14.09 8.33 11.87
CA THR A 254 -12.84 9.09 11.58
C THR A 254 -12.73 10.37 12.44
N SER A 255 -11.67 11.16 12.23
CA SER A 255 -11.51 12.46 12.90
C SER A 255 -12.72 13.39 12.72
N GLU A 256 -13.13 14.09 13.77
CA GLU A 256 -14.14 15.16 13.70
C GLU A 256 -13.65 16.34 12.84
N GLU A 257 -12.33 16.52 12.70
CA GLU A 257 -11.67 17.54 11.88
C GLU A 257 -11.38 17.08 10.45
N LEU A 258 -11.82 15.88 10.05
CA LEU A 258 -11.56 15.34 8.72
C LEU A 258 -12.11 16.29 7.63
N VAL A 259 -11.24 16.63 6.68
CA VAL A 259 -11.56 17.33 5.44
C VAL A 259 -11.62 16.32 4.30
N VAL A 260 -12.79 16.20 3.66
CA VAL A 260 -12.93 15.36 2.45
C VAL A 260 -13.09 16.27 1.24
N ASN A 261 -12.12 16.24 0.32
CA ASN A 261 -12.16 16.97 -0.94
C ASN A 261 -12.64 16.04 -2.05
N VAL A 262 -13.78 16.32 -2.65
CA VAL A 262 -14.35 15.50 -3.75
C VAL A 262 -14.21 16.24 -5.07
N CYS A 263 -13.52 15.63 -6.03
CA CYS A 263 -13.26 16.22 -7.34
C CYS A 263 -14.26 15.66 -8.38
N TYR A 264 -14.93 16.52 -9.16
CA TYR A 264 -15.93 16.12 -10.19
C TYR A 264 -15.90 16.98 -11.45
N ASP A 265 -16.36 16.42 -12.58
CA ASP A 265 -16.18 17.02 -13.92
C ASP A 265 -17.37 17.83 -14.48
N SER A 266 -18.62 17.65 -14.07
CA SER A 266 -19.73 18.34 -14.75
C SER A 266 -21.04 18.25 -14.01
N THR A 267 -21.30 17.07 -13.45
CA THR A 267 -22.45 16.82 -12.60
C THR A 267 -22.00 15.81 -11.56
N PRO A 268 -22.13 16.08 -10.25
CA PRO A 268 -22.06 15.01 -9.26
C PRO A 268 -23.01 13.89 -9.75
N PRO A 269 -22.53 12.63 -9.94
CA PRO A 269 -23.38 11.52 -10.36
C PRO A 269 -24.71 11.55 -9.61
N LYS A 270 -25.82 11.45 -10.35
CA LYS A 270 -27.20 11.53 -9.80
C LYS A 270 -27.48 10.55 -8.64
N ASP A 271 -26.62 9.55 -8.46
CA ASP A 271 -26.64 8.54 -7.40
C ASP A 271 -25.79 8.90 -6.16
N TRP A 272 -25.03 10.01 -6.18
CA TRP A 272 -24.18 10.47 -5.08
C TRP A 272 -25.00 10.74 -3.82
N ASP A 273 -26.16 11.38 -3.90
CA ASP A 273 -26.95 11.75 -2.71
C ASP A 273 -27.40 10.56 -1.84
N ALA A 274 -27.57 9.35 -2.39
CA ALA A 274 -27.98 8.19 -1.61
C ALA A 274 -26.81 7.26 -1.28
N LYS A 275 -25.95 6.95 -2.26
CA LYS A 275 -24.83 6.00 -2.07
C LYS A 275 -23.68 6.62 -1.29
N TRP A 276 -23.35 7.88 -1.56
CA TRP A 276 -22.30 8.58 -0.84
C TRP A 276 -22.78 9.02 0.53
N TYR A 277 -24.07 9.32 0.70
CA TYR A 277 -24.63 9.53 2.04
C TYR A 277 -24.25 8.38 2.97
N TYR A 278 -24.48 7.11 2.58
CA TYR A 278 -24.08 5.98 3.44
C TYR A 278 -22.56 5.84 3.61
N GLY A 279 -21.77 6.09 2.58
CA GLY A 279 -20.30 6.11 2.67
C GLY A 279 -19.73 7.21 3.56
N MET A 280 -20.46 8.31 3.65
CA MET A 280 -20.17 9.51 4.42
C MET A 280 -21.02 9.60 5.70
N THR A 281 -21.76 8.54 6.08
CA THR A 281 -22.52 8.51 7.35
C THR A 281 -21.71 7.87 8.46
N GLY A 282 -21.68 8.53 9.61
CA GLY A 282 -20.94 8.11 10.79
C GLY A 282 -20.81 9.28 11.76
N LYS A 283 -20.50 9.00 13.04
CA LYS A 283 -20.49 10.02 14.10
C LYS A 283 -19.60 11.24 13.77
N ALA A 284 -18.54 11.03 12.99
CA ALA A 284 -17.58 12.05 12.55
C ALA A 284 -18.16 13.06 11.54
N LEU A 285 -19.02 12.64 10.61
CA LEU A 285 -19.57 13.54 9.58
C LEU A 285 -20.81 14.34 10.02
N ASN A 286 -21.25 14.16 11.27
CA ASN A 286 -22.09 15.19 11.90
C ASN A 286 -21.31 16.48 12.18
N THR A 287 -19.98 16.50 12.03
CA THR A 287 -19.11 17.67 12.24
C THR A 287 -18.05 17.91 11.14
N SER A 288 -17.66 16.90 10.35
CA SER A 288 -16.66 17.04 9.28
C SER A 288 -17.12 17.92 8.11
N THR A 289 -16.19 18.65 7.48
CA THR A 289 -16.48 19.50 6.32
C THR A 289 -16.17 18.77 5.01
N VAL A 290 -17.16 18.64 4.13
CA VAL A 290 -16.98 18.07 2.79
C VAL A 290 -16.88 19.22 1.78
N TYR A 291 -15.79 19.27 1.04
CA TYR A 291 -15.60 20.23 -0.05
C TYR A 291 -15.85 19.54 -1.38
N TYR A 292 -16.74 20.11 -2.19
CA TYR A 292 -17.01 19.65 -3.55
C TYR A 292 -16.31 20.59 -4.52
N THR A 293 -15.22 20.14 -5.12
CA THR A 293 -14.48 20.91 -6.12
C THR A 293 -14.86 20.43 -7.51
N ASN A 294 -15.57 21.29 -8.24
CA ASN A 294 -15.75 21.11 -9.67
C ASN A 294 -14.39 21.32 -10.32
N VAL A 295 -13.76 20.29 -10.86
CA VAL A 295 -12.48 20.45 -11.56
C VAL A 295 -12.67 21.03 -12.96
N VAL A 296 -13.90 21.06 -13.50
CA VAL A 296 -14.17 21.57 -14.85
C VAL A 296 -14.53 23.05 -14.90
N GLU A 297 -15.14 23.66 -13.88
CA GLU A 297 -15.38 25.11 -13.90
C GLU A 297 -14.10 25.96 -13.83
N PRO A 298 -13.16 25.69 -12.91
CA PRO A 298 -11.83 26.30 -12.94
C PRO A 298 -11.09 25.97 -14.24
N ASN A 299 -11.18 24.74 -14.75
CA ASN A 299 -10.62 24.39 -16.06
C ASN A 299 -11.27 25.16 -17.22
N LYS A 300 -12.58 25.45 -17.17
CA LYS A 300 -13.28 26.24 -18.19
C LYS A 300 -12.89 27.72 -18.12
N GLU A 301 -12.82 28.32 -16.93
CA GLU A 301 -12.42 29.74 -16.81
C GLU A 301 -10.92 29.93 -17.08
N ILE A 302 -10.04 29.03 -16.60
CA ILE A 302 -8.62 29.04 -16.96
C ILE A 302 -8.44 28.79 -18.46
N ALA A 303 -9.15 27.81 -19.06
CA ALA A 303 -9.08 27.58 -20.50
C ALA A 303 -9.63 28.77 -21.31
N LYS A 304 -10.65 29.46 -20.82
CA LYS A 304 -11.24 30.65 -21.45
C LYS A 304 -10.31 31.86 -21.34
N GLU A 305 -9.67 32.08 -20.20
CA GLU A 305 -8.66 33.13 -20.02
C GLU A 305 -7.42 32.86 -20.90
N LEU A 306 -6.97 31.61 -20.95
CA LEU A 306 -5.87 31.19 -21.81
C LEU A 306 -6.22 31.28 -23.29
N GLN A 307 -7.44 30.89 -23.68
CA GLN A 307 -7.93 31.01 -25.06
C GLN A 307 -8.05 32.47 -25.47
N ALA A 308 -8.53 33.35 -24.58
CA ALA A 308 -8.57 34.79 -24.82
C ALA A 308 -7.16 35.38 -25.03
N GLN A 309 -6.15 34.90 -24.29
CA GLN A 309 -4.75 35.29 -24.51
C GLN A 309 -4.22 34.80 -25.87
N ILE A 310 -4.54 33.57 -26.26
CA ILE A 310 -4.18 33.02 -27.59
C ILE A 310 -4.85 33.83 -28.71
N ASP A 311 -6.14 34.15 -28.57
CA ASP A 311 -6.90 34.93 -29.54
C ASP A 311 -6.33 36.35 -29.68
N TYR A 312 -6.00 37.00 -28.56
CA TYR A 312 -5.31 38.30 -28.56
C TYR A 312 -3.96 38.25 -29.30
N CYS A 313 -3.14 37.23 -29.04
CA CYS A 313 -1.87 37.04 -29.75
C CYS A 313 -2.08 36.81 -31.26
N ASN A 314 -3.11 36.05 -31.64
CA ASN A 314 -3.44 35.78 -33.04
C ASN A 314 -3.94 37.03 -33.78
N GLU A 315 -4.79 37.84 -33.15
CA GLU A 315 -5.25 39.12 -33.69
C GLU A 315 -4.06 40.06 -33.91
N ARG A 316 -3.20 40.21 -32.90
CA ARG A 316 -1.99 41.04 -33.00
C ARG A 316 -1.02 40.54 -34.08
N TYR A 317 -0.89 39.23 -34.25
CA TYR A 317 -0.09 38.63 -35.33
C TYR A 317 -0.66 38.97 -36.71
N GLN A 318 -1.98 38.91 -36.90
CA GLN A 318 -2.64 39.27 -38.16
C GLN A 318 -2.52 40.77 -38.45
N GLU A 319 -2.67 41.63 -37.45
CA GLU A 319 -2.46 43.08 -37.60
C GLU A 319 -1.04 43.41 -38.07
N LEU A 320 -0.02 42.79 -37.48
CA LEU A 320 1.37 42.94 -37.88
C LEU A 320 1.60 42.44 -39.31
N TYR A 321 0.98 41.33 -39.69
CA TYR A 321 1.09 40.78 -41.04
C TYR A 321 0.42 41.68 -42.09
N ASP A 322 -0.76 42.20 -41.79
CA ASP A 322 -1.49 43.15 -42.62
C ASP A 322 -0.73 44.48 -42.75
N GLU A 323 -0.09 44.96 -41.68
CA GLU A 323 0.73 46.17 -41.70
C GLU A 323 1.99 45.98 -42.58
N ILE A 324 2.67 44.84 -42.46
CA ILE A 324 3.78 44.44 -43.36
C ILE A 324 3.30 44.39 -44.83
N GLY A 325 2.10 43.86 -45.07
CA GLY A 325 1.46 43.81 -46.39
C GLY A 325 1.15 45.19 -46.95
N ARG A 326 0.57 46.10 -46.14
CA ARG A 326 0.27 47.49 -46.50
C ARG A 326 1.52 48.31 -46.76
N LEU A 327 2.59 48.07 -46.01
CA LEU A 327 3.90 48.70 -46.21
C LEU A 327 4.64 48.13 -47.44
N ASN A 328 4.05 47.14 -48.14
CA ASN A 328 4.59 46.49 -49.34
C ASN A 328 6.01 45.93 -49.10
N ILE A 329 6.26 45.47 -47.87
CA ILE A 329 7.58 44.99 -47.42
C ILE A 329 7.87 43.59 -47.99
N ALA A 330 6.84 42.78 -48.25
CA ALA A 330 6.97 41.41 -48.76
C ALA A 330 7.50 41.31 -50.22
N SER A 331 7.59 42.42 -50.95
CA SER A 331 8.02 42.43 -52.37
C SER A 331 9.35 43.18 -52.62
N ARG A 332 10.01 43.74 -51.60
CA ARG A 332 11.28 44.46 -51.76
C ARG A 332 12.46 43.69 -51.14
N PRO A 333 13.51 43.37 -51.91
CA PRO A 333 14.72 42.76 -51.38
C PRO A 333 15.30 43.62 -50.25
N ALA A 334 15.79 42.97 -49.19
CA ALA A 334 16.35 43.57 -47.98
C ALA A 334 17.71 44.28 -48.20
N GLN A 335 17.80 45.17 -49.18
CA GLN A 335 19.00 45.94 -49.50
C GLN A 335 18.65 47.34 -50.01
N GLU A 336 18.09 48.19 -49.15
CA GLU A 336 18.26 49.64 -49.24
C GLU A 336 17.88 50.25 -47.87
N SER A 337 18.78 51.08 -47.35
CA SER A 337 19.05 51.35 -45.94
C SER A 337 18.01 52.21 -45.18
N GLY A 338 16.72 52.10 -45.52
CA GLY A 338 15.62 52.78 -44.82
C GLY A 338 14.69 51.86 -44.02
N ASN A 339 14.58 50.57 -44.40
CA ASN A 339 13.57 49.64 -43.87
C ASN A 339 14.14 48.42 -43.15
N ALA A 340 15.47 48.28 -43.04
CA ALA A 340 16.10 47.12 -42.38
C ALA A 340 15.81 47.08 -40.86
N GLU A 341 15.77 48.25 -40.22
CA GLU A 341 15.41 48.38 -38.80
C GLU A 341 13.93 48.06 -38.56
N ALA A 342 13.04 48.52 -39.44
CA ALA A 342 11.62 48.17 -39.40
C ALA A 342 11.41 46.66 -39.59
N TYR A 343 12.08 46.04 -40.58
CA TYR A 343 11.99 44.59 -40.79
C TYR A 343 12.50 43.78 -39.60
N LYS A 344 13.60 44.24 -38.97
CA LYS A 344 14.13 43.64 -37.76
C LYS A 344 13.13 43.78 -36.60
N TYR A 345 12.57 44.98 -36.40
CA TYR A 345 11.55 45.26 -35.40
C TYR A 345 10.33 44.34 -35.56
N TYR A 346 9.78 44.21 -36.77
CA TYR A 346 8.64 43.35 -37.05
C TYR A 346 8.95 41.86 -36.87
N ARG A 347 10.15 41.41 -37.27
CA ARG A 347 10.61 40.03 -37.05
C ARG A 347 10.74 39.71 -35.56
N ASP A 348 11.34 40.62 -34.80
CA ASP A 348 11.55 40.46 -33.37
C ASP A 348 10.21 40.48 -32.63
N ALA A 349 9.25 41.32 -33.04
CA ALA A 349 7.89 41.33 -32.52
C ALA A 349 7.11 40.03 -32.82
N ILE A 350 7.25 39.47 -34.02
CA ILE A 350 6.65 38.17 -34.37
C ILE A 350 7.23 37.04 -33.53
N ASN A 351 8.55 37.04 -33.31
CA ASN A 351 9.20 36.00 -32.52
C ASN A 351 8.81 36.10 -31.03
N ALA A 352 8.75 37.32 -30.47
CA ALA A 352 8.26 37.54 -29.11
C ALA A 352 6.83 37.00 -28.91
N CYS A 353 5.93 37.25 -29.87
CA CYS A 353 4.57 36.73 -29.82
C CYS A 353 4.52 35.18 -29.86
N LYS A 354 5.40 34.54 -30.63
CA LYS A 354 5.50 33.06 -30.67
C LYS A 354 6.06 32.48 -29.37
N ASP A 355 6.99 33.17 -28.72
CA ASP A 355 7.56 32.74 -27.45
C ASP A 355 6.53 32.87 -26.32
N GLU A 356 5.76 33.96 -26.29
CA GLU A 356 4.62 34.14 -25.39
C GLU A 356 3.57 33.02 -25.57
N GLN A 357 3.21 32.67 -26.80
CA GLN A 357 2.30 31.54 -27.07
C GLN A 357 2.81 30.20 -26.52
N ARG A 358 4.12 29.96 -26.61
CA ARG A 358 4.73 28.72 -26.10
C ARG A 358 4.72 28.67 -24.57
N GLU A 359 4.98 29.80 -23.91
CA GLU A 359 4.95 29.90 -22.45
C GLU A 359 3.54 29.65 -21.90
N VAL A 360 2.52 30.23 -22.54
CA VAL A 360 1.09 30.02 -22.27
C VAL A 360 0.71 28.54 -22.40
N LEU A 361 1.16 27.85 -23.46
CA LEU A 361 0.92 26.40 -23.66
C LEU A 361 1.61 25.53 -22.60
N ASN A 362 2.84 25.86 -22.21
CA ASN A 362 3.55 25.14 -21.15
C ASN A 362 2.87 25.35 -19.79
N ARG A 363 2.44 26.58 -19.48
CA ARG A 363 1.72 26.90 -18.25
C ARG A 363 0.40 26.15 -18.16
N ARG A 364 -0.33 25.97 -19.28
CA ARG A 364 -1.51 25.11 -19.36
C ARG A 364 -1.20 23.65 -19.04
N SER A 365 -0.13 23.09 -19.59
CA SER A 365 0.25 21.70 -19.30
C SER A 365 0.63 21.49 -17.83
N GLU A 366 1.24 22.49 -17.20
CA GLU A 366 1.62 22.44 -15.78
C GLU A 366 0.41 22.63 -14.86
N LEU A 367 -0.49 23.56 -15.19
CA LEU A 367 -1.76 23.74 -14.49
C LEU A 367 -2.63 22.49 -14.60
N GLN A 368 -2.70 21.84 -15.76
CA GLN A 368 -3.42 20.57 -15.92
C GLN A 368 -2.89 19.51 -14.95
N LYS A 369 -1.55 19.33 -14.87
CA LYS A 369 -0.94 18.42 -13.89
C LYS A 369 -1.20 18.79 -12.43
N GLN A 370 -1.29 20.09 -12.11
CA GLN A 370 -1.62 20.56 -10.76
C GLN A 370 -3.11 20.36 -10.44
N LEU A 371 -4.00 20.49 -11.42
CA LEU A 371 -5.44 20.23 -11.33
C LEU A 371 -5.76 18.74 -11.28
N ASP A 372 -4.98 17.89 -11.97
CA ASP A 372 -5.03 16.43 -11.84
C ASP A 372 -4.69 15.99 -10.40
N ASN A 373 -3.99 16.84 -9.63
CA ASN A 373 -3.70 16.68 -8.20
C ASN A 373 -4.67 17.44 -7.26
N CYS A 374 -5.76 17.98 -7.80
CA CYS A 374 -6.93 18.59 -7.15
C CYS A 374 -6.68 19.60 -5.99
N PRO A 375 -6.42 20.90 -6.30
CA PRO A 375 -6.44 21.98 -5.32
C PRO A 375 -7.86 22.58 -5.17
N VAL A 376 -8.31 22.61 -3.91
CA VAL A 376 -9.60 23.08 -3.37
C VAL A 376 -10.08 24.41 -3.95
N THR A 377 -11.37 24.54 -4.29
CA THR A 377 -11.97 25.89 -4.49
C THR A 377 -13.38 26.15 -3.97
N ASN A 378 -14.24 25.18 -3.62
CA ASN A 378 -15.60 25.52 -3.16
C ASN A 378 -16.07 24.74 -1.92
N GLN A 379 -16.36 25.49 -0.86
CA GLN A 379 -16.96 25.05 0.39
C GLN A 379 -18.48 24.95 0.18
N ILE A 380 -19.08 23.78 0.39
CA ILE A 380 -20.54 23.63 0.48
C ILE A 380 -20.79 23.00 1.86
N ASN A 381 -21.23 23.84 2.81
CA ASN A 381 -21.64 23.40 4.15
C ASN A 381 -22.90 22.56 4.13
#